data_AF-A0A1G2MFB0-F1
#
_entry.id   AF-A0A1G2MFB0-F1
#
_cell.length_a   1.000
_cell.length_b   1.000
_cell.length_c   1.000
_cell.angle_alpha   90.00
_cell.angle_beta   90.00
_cell.angle_gamma   90.00
#
_symmetry.space_group_name_H-M   'P 1'
#
loop_
_entity.id
_entity.type
_entity.pdbx_description
1 polymer ?
#
loop_
_entity_poly.entity_id
_entity_poly.type
_entity_poly.pdbx_seq_one_letter_code
_entity_poly.pdbx_strand_id
1 'polypeptide(L)'
;MNKKGVIVGSTDTDFCNVLLSKPHHAYVLGLWCADGYHRTSSIGLSSVSEKLAQTFLDFFRKYFDFSRLKLRIYLPVIADADFEVNRLSKIFGIKTIRQYRLKKAKVPTLHLYVNSRPMLRSFREARRAVVRATNKEILFAYFARRFDGDGSISEDKRSDCRIVYSNQLEAENDKHILVRLGFVLTKVYHYKDARTYCLYVSRLEATKFLEHISRYSPLQKSVSVPSRDLIYCQR
;
A
#
# COMPACT_ATOMS: atom_id res chain seq x y z
N MET A 1 22.19 19.90 -11.94
CA MET A 1 22.01 20.59 -10.65
C MET A 1 22.26 19.62 -9.51
N ASN A 2 23.33 19.86 -8.75
CA ASN A 2 23.76 19.03 -7.62
C ASN A 2 22.73 19.05 -6.49
N LYS A 3 22.07 17.91 -6.21
CA LYS A 3 21.31 17.74 -4.96
C LYS A 3 22.31 17.47 -3.83
N LYS A 4 22.61 18.52 -3.04
CA LYS A 4 23.29 18.39 -1.76
C LYS A 4 22.54 17.36 -0.91
N GLY A 5 23.30 16.41 -0.34
CA GLY A 5 22.79 15.35 0.51
C GLY A 5 21.96 15.91 1.65
N VAL A 6 20.76 15.37 1.82
CA VAL A 6 19.90 15.66 2.98
C VAL A 6 20.63 15.17 4.22
N ILE A 7 21.13 16.11 5.01
CA ILE A 7 21.84 15.90 6.27
C ILE A 7 20.93 15.11 7.23
N VAL A 8 21.50 14.11 7.89
CA VAL A 8 20.86 13.41 9.02
C VAL A 8 20.63 14.44 10.13
N GLY A 9 19.41 14.96 10.23
CA GLY A 9 19.04 15.96 11.24
C GLY A 9 18.46 17.27 10.71
N SER A 10 18.39 17.49 9.39
CA SER A 10 17.66 18.65 8.86
C SER A 10 16.16 18.49 9.15
N THR A 11 15.65 19.35 10.03
CA THR A 11 14.22 19.50 10.39
C THR A 11 13.41 20.23 9.32
N ASP A 12 14.03 20.61 8.22
CA ASP A 12 13.52 21.63 7.30
C ASP A 12 12.80 21.09 6.06
N THR A 13 12.60 19.77 6.01
CA THR A 13 11.73 19.17 4.99
C THR A 13 10.41 18.79 5.63
N ASP A 14 9.43 19.69 5.50
CA ASP A 14 8.03 19.41 5.79
C ASP A 14 7.45 18.44 4.75
N PHE A 15 7.83 17.17 4.86
CA PHE A 15 7.34 16.10 4.00
C PHE A 15 5.84 15.82 4.24
N CYS A 16 5.24 16.32 5.32
CA CYS A 16 3.84 16.08 5.65
C CYS A 16 2.93 16.73 4.61
N ASN A 17 3.21 17.98 4.27
CA ASN A 17 2.54 18.67 3.16
C ASN A 17 2.83 17.96 1.82
N VAL A 18 4.01 17.38 1.65
CA VAL A 18 4.36 16.66 0.42
C VAL A 18 3.45 15.44 0.19
N LEU A 19 3.14 14.65 1.23
CA LEU A 19 2.36 13.42 1.08
C LEU A 19 0.90 13.66 0.68
N LEU A 20 0.32 14.80 1.05
CA LEU A 20 -1.06 15.17 0.71
C LEU A 20 -1.15 16.26 -0.37
N SER A 21 -0.03 16.68 -0.95
CA SER A 21 -0.01 17.72 -2.00
C SER A 21 -0.39 17.22 -3.39
N LYS A 22 -0.23 15.91 -3.67
CA LYS A 22 -0.41 15.34 -5.01
C LYS A 22 -1.09 13.97 -4.94
N PRO A 23 -1.98 13.61 -5.89
CA PRO A 23 -2.66 12.32 -5.88
C PRO A 23 -1.69 11.14 -5.80
N HIS A 24 -0.60 11.14 -6.58
CA HIS A 24 0.42 10.09 -6.50
C HIS A 24 1.09 9.96 -5.13
N HIS A 25 1.25 11.04 -4.36
CA HIS A 25 1.84 10.94 -3.03
C HIS A 25 0.84 10.40 -2.00
N ALA A 26 -0.41 10.83 -2.10
CA ALA A 26 -1.50 10.31 -1.26
C ALA A 26 -1.75 8.83 -1.55
N TYR A 27 -1.56 8.42 -2.79
CA TYR A 27 -1.53 7.03 -3.23
C TYR A 27 -0.45 6.22 -2.50
N VAL A 28 0.79 6.73 -2.42
CA VAL A 28 1.87 6.08 -1.66
C VAL A 28 1.56 6.05 -0.15
N LEU A 29 0.94 7.08 0.39
CA LEU A 29 0.46 7.07 1.78
C LEU A 29 -0.58 5.97 2.00
N GLY A 30 -1.57 5.84 1.13
CA GLY A 30 -2.58 4.78 1.20
C GLY A 30 -1.97 3.38 1.16
N LEU A 31 -0.93 3.19 0.34
CA LEU A 31 -0.19 1.93 0.26
C LEU A 31 0.57 1.64 1.55
N TRP A 32 1.19 2.65 2.15
CA TRP A 32 1.85 2.50 3.44
C TRP A 32 0.87 2.27 4.59
N CYS A 33 -0.33 2.84 4.55
CA CYS A 33 -1.34 2.53 5.56
C CYS A 33 -1.81 1.07 5.48
N ALA A 34 -1.81 0.46 4.28
CA ALA A 34 -2.18 -0.94 4.10
C ALA A 34 -1.05 -1.91 4.48
N ASP A 35 0.06 -1.80 3.76
CA ASP A 35 1.16 -2.79 3.79
C ASP A 35 2.46 -2.21 4.37
N GLY A 36 2.37 -1.07 5.04
CA GLY A 36 3.52 -0.31 5.53
C GLY A 36 4.33 -1.08 6.55
N TYR A 37 5.64 -1.07 6.35
CA TYR A 37 6.59 -1.51 7.34
C TYR A 37 7.11 -0.31 8.14
N HIS A 38 7.24 -0.50 9.45
CA HIS A 38 8.11 0.32 10.27
C HIS A 38 8.74 -0.49 11.40
N ARG A 39 10.00 -0.20 11.71
CA ARG A 39 10.70 -0.72 12.90
C ARG A 39 11.73 0.31 13.33
N THR A 40 11.72 0.70 14.60
CA THR A 40 12.59 1.78 15.12
C THR A 40 12.52 3.05 14.27
N SER A 41 13.55 3.31 13.45
CA SER A 41 13.64 4.45 12.53
C SER A 41 13.51 4.06 11.05
N SER A 42 13.22 2.80 10.76
CA SER A 42 12.96 2.30 9.41
C SER A 42 11.53 2.56 8.99
N ILE A 43 11.36 2.94 7.73
CA ILE A 43 10.08 2.99 7.04
C ILE A 43 10.20 2.24 5.71
N GLY A 44 9.14 1.52 5.34
CA GLY A 44 9.15 0.68 4.16
C GLY A 44 7.78 0.14 3.80
N LEU A 45 7.78 -0.86 2.92
CA LEU A 45 6.63 -1.61 2.47
C LEU A 45 6.96 -3.11 2.51
N SER A 46 6.03 -3.93 2.98
CA SER A 46 6.09 -5.39 2.80
C SER A 46 5.02 -5.79 1.78
N SER A 47 5.38 -6.42 0.66
CA SER A 47 4.40 -6.80 -0.35
C SER A 47 4.83 -8.02 -1.15
N VAL A 48 3.86 -8.84 -1.55
CA VAL A 48 4.05 -9.91 -2.54
C VAL A 48 4.01 -9.38 -3.98
N SER A 49 3.56 -8.15 -4.19
CA SER A 49 3.45 -7.54 -5.50
C SER A 49 4.69 -6.70 -5.82
N GLU A 50 5.45 -7.12 -6.84
CA GLU A 50 6.57 -6.36 -7.38
C GLU A 50 6.15 -4.97 -7.86
N LYS A 51 4.97 -4.84 -8.46
CA LYS A 51 4.44 -3.56 -8.95
C LYS A 51 4.18 -2.58 -7.80
N LEU A 52 3.67 -3.07 -6.67
CA LEU A 52 3.47 -2.25 -5.47
C LEU A 52 4.81 -1.82 -4.87
N ALA A 53 5.74 -2.76 -4.74
CA ALA A 53 7.09 -2.47 -4.26
C ALA A 53 7.81 -1.46 -5.16
N GLN A 54 7.67 -1.57 -6.49
CA GLN A 54 8.26 -0.64 -7.45
C GLN A 54 7.65 0.76 -7.33
N THR A 55 6.32 0.86 -7.17
CA THR A 55 5.64 2.15 -6.94
C THR A 55 6.21 2.87 -5.71
N PHE A 56 6.42 2.11 -4.62
CA PHE A 56 6.98 2.64 -3.39
C PHE A 56 8.47 3.01 -3.53
N LEU A 57 9.24 2.20 -4.27
CA LEU A 57 10.62 2.48 -4.62
C LEU A 57 10.74 3.80 -5.39
N ASP A 58 9.93 3.99 -6.43
CA ASP A 58 9.97 5.20 -7.28
C ASP A 58 9.67 6.46 -6.48
N PHE A 59 8.82 6.36 -5.46
CA PHE A 59 8.63 7.45 -4.51
C PHE A 59 9.89 7.71 -3.68
N PHE A 60 10.50 6.69 -3.08
CA PHE A 60 11.72 6.85 -2.28
C PHE A 60 12.93 7.37 -3.09
N ARG A 61 13.06 6.99 -4.35
CA ARG A 61 14.13 7.46 -5.24
C ARG A 61 14.13 8.97 -5.47
N LYS A 62 13.03 9.66 -5.20
CA LYS A 62 12.97 11.13 -5.27
C LYS A 62 13.74 11.80 -4.13
N TYR A 63 13.95 11.09 -3.02
CA TYR A 63 14.48 11.61 -1.76
C TYR A 63 15.74 10.90 -1.26
N PHE A 64 16.01 9.67 -1.70
CA PHE A 64 17.12 8.87 -1.23
C PHE A 64 17.90 8.25 -2.40
N ASP A 65 19.21 8.21 -2.25
CA ASP A 65 20.09 7.45 -3.14
C ASP A 65 19.85 5.94 -2.99
N PHE A 66 20.08 5.19 -4.07
CA PHE A 66 19.93 3.73 -4.10
C PHE A 66 20.72 3.00 -3.01
N SER A 67 21.89 3.52 -2.63
CA SER A 67 22.72 2.94 -1.57
C SER A 67 22.07 2.95 -0.19
N ARG A 68 21.09 3.83 0.05
CA ARG A 68 20.34 3.91 1.32
C ARG A 68 19.18 2.93 1.37
N LEU A 69 18.70 2.48 0.21
CA LEU A 69 17.56 1.60 0.08
C LEU A 69 17.99 0.16 0.32
N LYS A 70 17.17 -0.57 1.08
CA LYS A 70 17.44 -1.96 1.45
C LYS A 70 16.24 -2.80 1.02
N LEU A 71 16.54 -3.95 0.44
CA LEU A 71 15.53 -4.94 0.09
C LEU A 71 15.80 -6.21 0.90
N ARG A 72 14.78 -6.69 1.58
CA ARG A 72 14.74 -8.06 2.10
C ARG A 72 13.76 -8.86 1.26
N ILE A 73 14.11 -10.10 0.97
CA ILE A 73 13.25 -11.04 0.26
C ILE A 73 13.02 -12.23 1.19
N TYR A 74 11.75 -12.53 1.44
CA TYR A 74 11.35 -13.72 2.15
C TYR A 74 10.87 -14.75 1.14
N LEU A 75 11.57 -15.87 1.06
CA LEU A 75 11.38 -16.89 0.05
C LEU A 75 10.75 -18.16 0.64
N PRO A 76 9.88 -18.85 -0.12
CA PRO A 76 9.55 -20.24 0.14
C PRO A 76 10.81 -21.10 0.24
N VAL A 77 10.75 -22.19 1.00
CA VAL A 77 11.91 -23.10 1.18
C VAL A 77 12.39 -23.67 -0.17
N ILE A 78 11.46 -23.95 -1.07
CA ILE A 78 11.72 -24.57 -2.38
C ILE A 78 12.19 -23.58 -3.47
N ALA A 79 12.16 -22.27 -3.23
CA ALA A 79 12.48 -21.30 -4.26
C ALA A 79 13.98 -21.31 -4.61
N ASP A 80 14.34 -20.95 -5.83
CA ASP A 80 15.74 -20.65 -6.16
C ASP A 80 16.09 -19.24 -5.63
N ALA A 81 16.96 -19.21 -4.62
CA ALA A 81 17.33 -17.98 -3.95
C ALA A 81 18.16 -17.06 -4.85
N ASP A 82 19.15 -17.65 -5.54
CA ASP A 82 20.11 -16.88 -6.32
C ASP A 82 19.44 -16.32 -7.57
N PHE A 83 18.54 -17.10 -8.19
CA PHE A 83 17.69 -16.60 -9.27
C PHE A 83 16.86 -15.38 -8.84
N GLU A 84 16.13 -15.46 -7.72
CA GLU A 84 15.26 -14.36 -7.26
C GLU A 84 16.06 -13.11 -6.88
N VAL A 85 17.19 -13.28 -6.19
CA VAL A 85 18.07 -12.16 -5.83
C VAL A 85 18.60 -11.48 -7.08
N ASN A 86 19.09 -12.23 -8.08
CA ASN A 86 19.63 -11.66 -9.31
C ASN A 86 18.54 -10.94 -10.12
N ARG A 87 17.36 -11.56 -10.26
CA ARG A 87 16.21 -10.98 -10.96
C ARG A 87 15.77 -9.66 -10.31
N LEU A 88 15.57 -9.66 -8.99
CA LEU A 88 15.10 -8.49 -8.26
C LEU A 88 16.17 -7.39 -8.16
N SER A 89 17.45 -7.76 -8.06
CA SER A 89 18.55 -6.79 -8.14
C SER A 89 18.52 -6.02 -9.46
N LYS A 90 18.30 -6.72 -10.58
CA LYS A 90 18.19 -6.10 -11.92
C LYS A 90 16.96 -5.21 -12.04
N ILE A 91 15.82 -5.65 -11.54
CA ILE A 91 14.55 -4.88 -11.62
C ILE A 91 14.61 -3.63 -10.75
N PHE A 92 14.99 -3.77 -9.47
CA PHE A 92 14.92 -2.69 -8.50
C PHE A 92 16.18 -1.82 -8.47
N GLY A 93 17.30 -2.26 -9.06
CA GLY A 93 18.58 -1.55 -9.02
C GLY A 93 19.18 -1.43 -7.62
N ILE A 94 18.73 -2.27 -6.66
CA ILE A 94 19.19 -2.25 -5.27
C ILE A 94 20.28 -3.30 -5.10
N LYS A 95 21.49 -2.84 -4.75
CA LYS A 95 22.66 -3.74 -4.56
C LYS A 95 22.59 -4.52 -3.25
N THR A 96 21.99 -3.95 -2.20
CA THR A 96 21.93 -4.58 -0.88
C THR A 96 20.63 -5.33 -0.69
N ILE A 97 20.63 -6.59 -1.15
CA ILE A 97 19.53 -7.53 -0.97
C ILE A 97 19.90 -8.53 0.11
N ARG A 98 18.99 -8.78 1.06
CA ARG A 98 19.10 -9.89 2.02
C ARG A 98 17.98 -10.86 1.81
N GLN A 99 18.27 -12.15 1.87
CA GLN A 99 17.28 -13.20 1.70
C GLN A 99 17.06 -13.98 2.99
N TYR A 100 15.82 -14.45 3.17
CA TYR A 100 15.41 -15.27 4.30
C TYR A 100 14.48 -16.38 3.81
N ARG A 101 14.70 -17.61 4.26
CA ARG A 101 13.79 -18.73 3.99
C ARG A 101 12.70 -18.78 5.04
N LEU A 102 11.43 -18.82 4.62
CA LEU A 102 10.28 -18.97 5.51
C LEU A 102 9.49 -20.22 5.16
N LYS A 103 9.30 -21.11 6.13
CA LYS A 103 8.49 -22.34 5.96
C LYS A 103 7.03 -22.05 5.58
N LYS A 104 6.49 -20.92 6.05
CA LYS A 104 5.09 -20.52 5.79
C LYS A 104 4.92 -19.67 4.52
N ALA A 105 6.01 -19.22 3.89
CA ALA A 105 5.89 -18.42 2.67
C ALA A 105 5.52 -19.33 1.49
N LYS A 106 4.41 -19.00 0.82
CA LYS A 106 3.98 -19.67 -0.41
C LYS A 106 4.56 -19.02 -1.66
N VAL A 107 4.81 -17.70 -1.59
CA VAL A 107 5.37 -16.89 -2.67
C VAL A 107 6.46 -15.97 -2.12
N PRO A 108 7.38 -15.49 -2.96
CA PRO A 108 8.34 -14.45 -2.57
C PRO A 108 7.61 -13.22 -2.02
N THR A 109 8.05 -12.75 -0.85
CA THR A 109 7.56 -11.49 -0.25
C THR A 109 8.70 -10.49 -0.19
N LEU A 110 8.48 -9.33 -0.79
CA LEU A 110 9.43 -8.23 -0.81
C LEU A 110 9.24 -7.34 0.40
N HIS A 111 10.34 -6.86 0.93
CA HIS A 111 10.34 -5.94 2.05
C HIS A 111 11.37 -4.85 1.77
N LEU A 112 10.87 -3.77 1.17
CA LEU A 112 11.64 -2.59 0.78
C LEU A 112 11.60 -1.56 1.90
N TYR A 113 12.75 -1.08 2.37
CA TYR A 113 12.79 -0.08 3.42
C TYR A 113 14.02 0.82 3.37
N VAL A 114 13.93 1.94 4.06
CA VAL A 114 15.02 2.89 4.31
C VAL A 114 15.04 3.25 5.79
N ASN A 115 16.24 3.49 6.32
CA ASN A 115 16.39 4.05 7.66
C ASN A 115 16.29 5.58 7.58
N SER A 116 15.13 6.13 7.95
CA SER A 116 14.85 7.57 7.98
C SER A 116 13.73 7.90 8.97
N ARG A 117 14.10 8.33 10.18
CA ARG A 117 13.15 8.79 11.20
C ARG A 117 12.32 9.99 10.73
N PRO A 118 12.88 11.00 10.02
CA PRO A 118 12.09 12.10 9.48
C PRO A 118 11.00 11.62 8.53
N MET A 119 11.32 10.72 7.59
CA MET A 119 10.33 10.17 6.65
C MET A 119 9.24 9.37 7.38
N LEU A 120 9.63 8.55 8.38
CA LEU A 120 8.64 7.83 9.19
C LEU A 120 7.69 8.76 9.94
N ARG A 121 8.20 9.84 10.56
CA ARG A 121 7.36 10.85 11.21
C ARG A 121 6.38 11.47 10.22
N SER A 122 6.88 11.78 9.03
CA SER A 122 6.09 12.42 7.99
C SER A 122 4.93 11.57 7.48
N PHE A 123 5.16 10.28 7.27
CA PHE A 123 4.08 9.34 6.94
C PHE A 123 3.05 9.21 8.07
N ARG A 124 3.48 9.21 9.33
CA ARG A 124 2.57 9.15 10.49
C ARG A 124 1.74 10.41 10.63
N GLU A 125 2.34 11.57 10.43
CA GLU A 125 1.65 12.86 10.46
C GLU A 125 0.67 12.97 9.30
N ALA A 126 1.07 12.60 8.08
CA ALA A 126 0.19 12.56 6.92
C ALA A 126 -0.99 11.59 7.12
N ARG A 127 -0.77 10.40 7.69
CA ARG A 127 -1.83 9.45 8.06
C ARG A 127 -2.84 10.07 9.04
N ARG A 128 -2.41 10.92 9.97
CA ARG A 128 -3.32 11.65 10.88
C ARG A 128 -4.00 12.84 10.20
N ALA A 129 -3.33 13.46 9.24
CA ALA A 129 -3.82 14.64 8.54
C ALA A 129 -4.82 14.31 7.42
N VAL A 130 -4.79 13.09 6.87
CA VAL A 130 -5.66 12.68 5.75
C VAL A 130 -7.15 12.83 6.09
N VAL A 131 -7.54 12.64 7.35
CA VAL A 131 -8.93 12.84 7.82
C VAL A 131 -9.40 14.29 7.64
N ARG A 132 -8.48 15.26 7.64
CA ARG A 132 -8.80 16.69 7.42
C ARG A 132 -8.64 17.13 5.97
N ALA A 133 -8.12 16.28 5.09
CA ALA A 133 -8.01 16.62 3.68
C ALA A 133 -9.41 16.84 3.08
N THR A 134 -9.50 17.82 2.17
CA THR A 134 -10.73 18.23 1.50
C THR A 134 -10.68 17.99 0.00
N ASN A 135 -9.48 17.88 -0.58
CA ASN A 135 -9.31 17.61 -2.00
C ASN A 135 -9.72 16.16 -2.34
N LYS A 136 -10.76 16.02 -3.17
CA LYS A 136 -11.33 14.72 -3.54
C LYS A 136 -10.34 13.83 -4.29
N GLU A 137 -9.51 14.38 -5.18
CA GLU A 137 -8.54 13.59 -5.94
C GLU A 137 -7.45 12.98 -5.05
N ILE A 138 -6.99 13.75 -4.05
CA ILE A 138 -6.07 13.27 -3.01
C ILE A 138 -6.69 12.10 -2.25
N LEU A 139 -7.94 12.25 -1.82
CA LEU A 139 -8.64 11.23 -1.05
C LEU A 139 -8.95 9.97 -1.88
N PHE A 140 -9.36 10.11 -3.13
CA PHE A 140 -9.57 8.97 -4.03
C PHE A 140 -8.27 8.24 -4.34
N ALA A 141 -7.17 8.96 -4.54
CA ALA A 141 -5.86 8.33 -4.72
C ALA A 141 -5.41 7.59 -3.44
N TYR A 142 -5.61 8.18 -2.27
CA TYR A 142 -5.38 7.51 -0.99
C TYR A 142 -6.18 6.21 -0.88
N PHE A 143 -7.50 6.25 -1.14
CA PHE A 143 -8.35 5.06 -1.09
C PHE A 143 -8.01 4.01 -2.14
N ALA A 144 -7.57 4.42 -3.33
CA ALA A 144 -7.17 3.50 -4.38
C ALA A 144 -6.06 2.55 -3.90
N ARG A 145 -5.07 3.05 -3.15
CA ARG A 145 -4.06 2.13 -2.57
C ARG A 145 -4.45 1.46 -1.28
N ARG A 146 -5.28 2.06 -0.43
CA ARG A 146 -5.87 1.32 0.70
C ARG A 146 -6.58 0.07 0.18
N PHE A 147 -7.33 0.22 -0.91
CA PHE A 147 -8.04 -0.86 -1.56
C PHE A 147 -7.11 -1.85 -2.29
N ASP A 148 -6.07 -1.38 -2.97
CA ASP A 148 -5.14 -2.29 -3.65
C ASP A 148 -4.34 -3.19 -2.69
N GLY A 149 -4.12 -2.76 -1.45
CA GLY A 149 -3.45 -3.55 -0.41
C GLY A 149 -4.42 -4.41 0.40
N ASP A 150 -5.43 -3.78 1.01
CA ASP A 150 -6.33 -4.42 1.98
C ASP A 150 -7.76 -4.62 1.46
N GLY A 151 -8.02 -4.27 0.20
CA GLY A 151 -9.34 -4.28 -0.40
C GLY A 151 -9.72 -5.63 -1.00
N SER A 152 -11.01 -5.95 -0.94
CA SER A 152 -11.57 -7.11 -1.62
C SER A 152 -12.97 -6.80 -2.14
N ILE A 153 -13.32 -7.39 -3.29
CA ILE A 153 -14.66 -7.42 -3.88
C ILE A 153 -15.14 -8.86 -3.74
N SER A 154 -16.39 -9.10 -3.34
CA SER A 154 -16.90 -10.47 -3.32
C SER A 154 -17.15 -10.99 -4.74
N GLU A 155 -17.00 -12.30 -4.91
CA GLU A 155 -16.84 -12.97 -6.21
C GLU A 155 -18.02 -12.81 -7.17
N ASP A 156 -19.22 -12.54 -6.65
CA ASP A 156 -20.43 -12.39 -7.46
C ASP A 156 -20.48 -11.06 -8.24
N LYS A 157 -19.50 -10.15 -8.04
CA LYS A 157 -19.44 -8.78 -8.60
C LYS A 157 -20.69 -7.92 -8.37
N ARG A 158 -21.64 -8.41 -7.56
CA ARG A 158 -22.90 -7.78 -7.15
C ARG A 158 -22.86 -7.38 -5.66
N SER A 159 -21.73 -7.63 -5.01
CA SER A 159 -21.52 -7.56 -3.58
C SER A 159 -20.68 -6.35 -3.19
N ASP A 160 -20.87 -5.97 -1.93
CA ASP A 160 -20.16 -4.92 -1.24
C ASP A 160 -18.64 -5.05 -1.44
N CYS A 161 -17.96 -3.91 -1.56
CA CYS A 161 -16.50 -3.90 -1.47
C CYS A 161 -16.09 -3.58 -0.03
N ARG A 162 -15.01 -4.20 0.44
CA ARG A 162 -14.51 -3.98 1.81
C ARG A 162 -13.03 -3.67 1.81
N ILE A 163 -12.59 -2.92 2.81
CA ILE A 163 -11.18 -2.68 3.15
C ILE A 163 -10.98 -3.18 4.59
N VAL A 164 -9.92 -3.96 4.81
CA VAL A 164 -9.59 -4.52 6.14
C VAL A 164 -8.64 -3.60 6.90
N TYR A 165 -8.81 -3.53 8.23
CA TYR A 165 -8.04 -2.68 9.13
C TYR A 165 -7.68 -3.48 10.38
N SER A 166 -6.51 -3.18 10.96
CA SER A 166 -6.11 -3.68 12.28
C SER A 166 -6.57 -2.76 13.42
N ASN A 167 -7.07 -1.56 13.12
CA ASN A 167 -7.40 -0.54 14.09
C ASN A 167 -8.78 0.08 13.83
N GLN A 168 -9.62 0.14 14.87
CA GLN A 168 -10.98 0.68 14.78
C GLN A 168 -11.02 2.15 14.40
N LEU A 169 -10.19 2.97 15.05
CA LEU A 169 -10.17 4.42 14.85
C LEU A 169 -9.81 4.76 13.40
N GLU A 170 -8.89 4.02 12.78
CA GLU A 170 -8.57 4.18 11.38
C GLU A 170 -9.74 3.80 10.46
N ALA A 171 -10.42 2.68 10.74
CA ALA A 171 -11.59 2.27 9.97
C ALA A 171 -12.73 3.31 10.03
N GLU A 172 -13.00 3.87 11.21
CA GLU A 172 -14.02 4.92 11.40
C GLU A 172 -13.60 6.27 10.78
N ASN A 173 -12.31 6.63 10.85
CA ASN A 173 -11.81 7.82 10.16
C ASN A 173 -11.99 7.68 8.64
N ASP A 174 -11.60 6.55 8.06
CA ASP A 174 -11.75 6.29 6.63
C ASP A 174 -13.23 6.25 6.23
N LYS A 175 -14.12 5.69 7.06
CA LYS A 175 -15.58 5.79 6.88
C LYS A 175 -16.05 7.25 6.83
N HIS A 176 -15.60 8.08 7.76
CA HIS A 176 -15.97 9.50 7.78
C HIS A 176 -15.48 10.24 6.52
N ILE A 177 -14.30 9.90 6.01
CA ILE A 177 -13.81 10.43 4.73
C ILE A 177 -14.73 9.98 3.57
N LEU A 178 -15.11 8.70 3.50
CA LEU A 178 -16.01 8.18 2.47
C LEU A 178 -17.37 8.88 2.49
N VAL A 179 -17.96 9.10 3.67
CA VAL A 179 -19.21 9.85 3.80
C VAL A 179 -19.07 11.27 3.24
N ARG A 180 -17.97 11.97 3.54
CA ARG A 180 -17.69 13.31 2.96
C ARG A 180 -17.46 13.28 1.45
N LEU A 181 -17.00 12.16 0.90
CA LEU A 181 -16.88 11.95 -0.55
C LEU A 181 -18.22 11.60 -1.22
N GLY A 182 -19.29 11.43 -0.44
CA GLY A 182 -20.64 11.12 -0.92
C GLY A 182 -20.94 9.62 -1.00
N PHE A 183 -20.24 8.79 -0.22
CA PHE A 183 -20.53 7.36 -0.03
C PHE A 183 -21.13 7.16 1.36
N VAL A 184 -22.46 7.27 1.44
CA VAL A 184 -23.19 7.31 2.72
C VAL A 184 -23.56 5.91 3.21
N LEU A 185 -23.58 4.91 2.32
CA LEU A 185 -23.94 3.53 2.63
C LEU A 185 -22.69 2.72 3.01
N THR A 186 -21.98 3.22 4.03
CA THR A 186 -20.74 2.61 4.55
C THR A 186 -20.89 2.16 5.99
N LYS A 187 -20.32 1.00 6.34
CA LYS A 187 -20.39 0.40 7.68
C LYS A 187 -19.05 -0.21 8.10
N VAL A 188 -18.69 -0.06 9.36
CA VAL A 188 -17.54 -0.75 9.96
C VAL A 188 -18.05 -1.94 10.77
N TYR A 189 -17.52 -3.13 10.50
CA TYR A 189 -17.79 -4.34 11.28
C TYR A 189 -16.52 -4.81 11.98
N HIS A 190 -16.64 -5.30 13.21
CA HIS A 190 -15.54 -5.88 13.97
C HIS A 190 -15.63 -7.41 13.95
N TYR A 191 -14.63 -8.06 13.34
CA TYR A 191 -14.47 -9.51 13.34
C TYR A 191 -13.60 -9.92 14.52
N LYS A 192 -14.23 -10.24 15.65
CA LYS A 192 -13.57 -10.50 16.93
C LYS A 192 -12.49 -11.59 16.85
N ASP A 193 -12.78 -12.70 16.16
CA ASP A 193 -11.88 -13.84 16.06
C ASP A 193 -10.61 -13.51 15.27
N ALA A 194 -10.76 -12.74 14.19
CA ALA A 194 -9.64 -12.27 13.38
C ALA A 194 -8.93 -11.04 14.00
N ARG A 195 -9.56 -10.38 14.99
CA ARG A 195 -9.13 -9.10 15.58
C ARG A 195 -8.93 -8.00 14.51
N THR A 196 -9.84 -7.95 13.55
CA THR A 196 -9.81 -6.98 12.45
C THR A 196 -11.13 -6.23 12.32
N TYR A 197 -11.05 -5.03 11.75
CA TYR A 197 -12.19 -4.20 11.42
C TYR A 197 -12.32 -4.12 9.90
N CYS A 198 -13.52 -4.25 9.37
CA CYS A 198 -13.76 -4.17 7.93
C CYS A 198 -14.69 -2.99 7.65
N LEU A 199 -14.21 -2.05 6.84
CA LEU A 199 -15.03 -0.98 6.28
C LEU A 199 -15.68 -1.49 4.99
N TYR A 200 -16.99 -1.65 5.02
CA TYR A 200 -17.81 -2.03 3.88
C TYR A 200 -18.37 -0.79 3.19
N VAL A 201 -18.32 -0.79 1.86
CA VAL A 201 -19.09 0.09 0.97
C VAL A 201 -20.17 -0.75 0.32
N SER A 202 -21.43 -0.38 0.55
CA SER A 202 -22.61 -1.08 0.02
C SER A 202 -22.50 -1.30 -1.48
N ARG A 203 -23.02 -2.44 -1.97
CA ARG A 203 -23.15 -2.77 -3.39
C ARG A 203 -23.83 -1.68 -4.22
N LEU A 204 -24.71 -0.88 -3.62
CA LEU A 204 -25.40 0.22 -4.29
C LEU A 204 -24.44 1.38 -4.63
N GLU A 205 -23.33 1.48 -3.91
CA GLU A 205 -22.32 2.52 -4.07
C GLU A 205 -20.95 1.98 -4.53
N ALA A 206 -20.74 0.66 -4.44
CA ALA A 206 -19.46 -0.01 -4.71
C ALA A 206 -18.97 0.24 -6.14
N THR A 207 -19.82 0.12 -7.16
CA THR A 207 -19.43 0.39 -8.56
C THR A 207 -18.90 1.80 -8.72
N LYS A 208 -19.64 2.80 -8.21
CA LYS A 208 -19.24 4.21 -8.23
C LYS A 208 -17.91 4.42 -7.49
N PHE A 209 -17.75 3.80 -6.32
CA PHE A 209 -16.50 3.89 -5.55
C PHE A 209 -15.32 3.34 -6.36
N LEU A 210 -15.47 2.13 -6.90
CA LEU A 210 -14.46 1.47 -7.73
C LEU A 210 -14.11 2.29 -8.97
N GLU A 211 -15.09 2.88 -9.66
CA GLU A 211 -14.85 3.77 -10.80
C GLU A 211 -13.97 4.97 -10.42
N HIS A 212 -14.24 5.61 -9.28
CA HIS A 212 -13.44 6.74 -8.82
C HIS A 212 -11.99 6.32 -8.50
N ILE A 213 -11.79 5.19 -7.81
CA ILE A 213 -10.45 4.77 -7.40
C ILE A 213 -9.65 4.08 -8.52
N SER A 214 -10.32 3.49 -9.52
CA SER A 214 -9.70 2.83 -10.67
C SER A 214 -8.82 3.75 -11.53
N ARG A 215 -9.08 5.07 -11.47
CA ARG A 215 -8.26 6.10 -12.12
C ARG A 215 -6.84 6.12 -11.56
N TYR A 216 -6.68 5.77 -10.29
CA TYR A 216 -5.41 5.77 -9.58
C TYR A 216 -4.87 4.34 -9.37
N SER A 217 -5.73 3.31 -9.31
CA SER A 217 -5.32 1.91 -9.14
C SER A 217 -4.88 1.25 -10.46
N PRO A 218 -3.60 0.87 -10.61
CA PRO A 218 -3.11 0.09 -11.72
C PRO A 218 -3.30 -1.42 -11.49
N LEU A 219 -3.85 -1.86 -10.35
CA LEU A 219 -4.16 -3.27 -10.07
C LEU A 219 -5.62 -3.61 -10.40
N GLN A 220 -6.57 -2.71 -10.14
CA GLN A 220 -7.97 -2.93 -10.52
C GLN A 220 -8.15 -3.06 -12.03
N LYS A 221 -7.35 -2.37 -12.83
CA LYS A 221 -7.33 -2.51 -14.30
C LYS A 221 -6.93 -3.91 -14.78
N SER A 222 -6.31 -4.73 -13.93
CA SER A 222 -5.89 -6.11 -14.25
C SER A 222 -6.82 -7.20 -13.71
N VAL A 223 -7.88 -6.87 -12.95
CA VAL A 223 -8.81 -7.85 -12.36
C VAL A 223 -10.01 -8.16 -13.28
N SER A 224 -10.06 -7.57 -14.48
CA SER A 224 -10.96 -8.04 -15.56
C SER A 224 -10.41 -9.27 -16.29
N VAL A 225 -9.72 -10.17 -15.58
CA VAL A 225 -9.36 -11.50 -16.07
C VAL A 225 -10.25 -12.49 -15.31
N PRO A 226 -11.04 -13.35 -15.98
CA PRO A 226 -11.79 -14.38 -15.29
C PRO A 226 -10.83 -15.20 -14.42
N SER A 227 -11.19 -15.45 -13.16
CA SER A 227 -10.33 -16.24 -12.27
C SER A 227 -10.00 -17.58 -12.92
N ARG A 228 -8.74 -18.01 -12.82
CA ARG A 228 -8.23 -19.28 -13.37
C ARG A 228 -8.90 -20.53 -12.74
N ASP A 229 -9.75 -20.33 -11.74
CA ASP A 229 -10.45 -21.40 -11.02
C ASP A 229 -11.65 -21.99 -11.80
N LEU A 230 -12.02 -21.43 -12.95
CA LEU A 230 -13.01 -22.03 -13.87
C LEU A 230 -12.45 -23.20 -14.72
N ILE A 231 -11.17 -23.58 -14.56
CA ILE A 231 -10.54 -24.66 -15.35
C ILE A 231 -10.62 -26.03 -14.65
N TYR A 232 -11.03 -26.12 -13.38
CA TYR A 232 -11.02 -27.39 -12.63
C TYR A 232 -12.39 -28.05 -12.35
N CYS A 233 -13.48 -27.52 -12.90
CA CYS A 233 -14.80 -28.19 -12.83
C CYS A 233 -15.30 -28.62 -14.22
N GLN A 234 -14.50 -29.42 -14.91
CA GLN A 234 -14.98 -30.32 -15.96
C GLN A 234 -14.16 -31.62 -15.92
N ARG A 235 -14.48 -32.49 -14.96
CA ARG A 235 -14.36 -33.95 -15.09
C ARG A 235 -15.47 -34.59 -14.28
#